data_AF-A0A9D5WJ91-F1
#
_entry.id   AF-A0A9D5WJ91-F1
#
_cell.length_a   1.000
_cell.length_b   1.000
_cell.length_c   1.000
_cell.angle_alpha   90.00
_cell.angle_beta   90.00
_cell.angle_gamma   90.00
#
_symmetry.space_group_name_H-M   'P 1'
#
loop_
_entity.id
_entity.type
_entity.pdbx_description
1 polymer ?
#
loop_
_entity_poly.entity_id
_entity_poly.type
_entity_poly.pdbx_seq_one_letter_code
_entity_poly.pdbx_strand_id
1 'polypeptide(L)'
;MHDLGEGTFRFTRVSYDPSSNLPYLRVMDDGGKFWRMQPQGEFTLSFDTSTKKCIGWYDLAAKQCHRCPGDRQLDDKYEQCPECQQKTGFNPAFYNTTNISQQQTELNQQPHILYLAYFSPEVIKVGISYAERKLARLLEQGARNAAILEVFPSANIARQYEAKIARLPGLCESVQLRKKATILAN
;
A
#
# COMPACT_ATOMS: atom_id res chain seq x y z
N MET A 1 -15.96 15.01 -5.91
CA MET A 1 -14.73 15.41 -6.62
C MET A 1 -14.33 16.74 -6.02
N HIS A 2 -13.27 16.76 -5.22
CA HIS A 2 -12.78 18.01 -4.64
C HIS A 2 -11.52 18.38 -5.42
N ASP A 3 -11.65 19.35 -6.32
CA ASP A 3 -10.49 20.15 -6.70
C ASP A 3 -10.07 20.87 -5.43
N LEU A 4 -8.97 20.44 -4.82
CA LEU A 4 -8.45 21.15 -3.66
C LEU A 4 -8.02 22.53 -4.14
N GLY A 5 -8.48 23.57 -3.44
CA GLY A 5 -8.02 24.93 -3.68
C GLY A 5 -6.51 25.06 -3.46
N GLU A 6 -5.96 26.20 -3.84
CA GLU A 6 -4.56 26.55 -3.56
C GLU A 6 -4.27 26.41 -2.06
N GLY A 7 -3.20 25.71 -1.71
CA GLY A 7 -2.85 25.46 -0.32
C GLY A 7 -1.60 24.62 -0.15
N THR A 8 -1.09 24.59 1.08
CA THR A 8 0.01 23.70 1.48
C THR A 8 -0.58 22.41 2.01
N PHE A 9 -0.19 21.28 1.42
CA PHE A 9 -0.66 19.98 1.86
C PHE A 9 0.51 19.02 2.05
N ARG A 10 0.38 18.14 3.06
CA ARG A 10 1.27 17.00 3.19
C ARG A 10 0.81 15.89 2.25
N PHE A 11 1.67 15.52 1.31
CA PHE A 11 1.45 14.34 0.48
C PHE A 11 1.61 13.06 1.32
N THR A 12 0.61 12.18 1.30
CA THR A 12 0.62 10.98 2.18
C THR A 12 0.55 9.66 1.44
N ARG A 13 -0.04 9.60 0.23
CA ARG A 13 -0.19 8.34 -0.52
C ARG A 13 -0.63 8.55 -1.98
N VAL A 14 -0.14 7.71 -2.88
CA VAL A 14 -0.81 7.36 -4.15
C VAL A 14 -1.48 6.01 -3.98
N SER A 15 -2.72 5.86 -4.43
CA SER A 15 -3.46 4.59 -4.35
C SER A 15 -4.61 4.57 -5.35
N TYR A 16 -5.32 3.45 -5.42
CA TYR A 16 -6.54 3.30 -6.19
C TYR A 16 -7.74 3.11 -5.27
N ASP A 17 -8.89 3.66 -5.67
CA ASP A 17 -10.14 3.46 -4.95
C ASP A 17 -10.68 2.04 -5.23
N PRO A 18 -10.97 1.22 -4.20
CA PRO A 18 -11.40 -0.17 -4.43
C PRO A 18 -12.72 -0.33 -5.16
N SER A 19 -13.59 0.68 -5.17
CA SER A 19 -14.91 0.61 -5.80
C SER A 19 -14.87 1.05 -7.27
N SER A 20 -14.16 2.14 -7.56
CA SER A 20 -14.08 2.73 -8.91
C SER A 20 -12.83 2.35 -9.69
N ASN A 21 -11.80 1.81 -9.03
CA ASN A 21 -10.46 1.56 -9.58
C ASN A 21 -9.74 2.80 -10.12
N LEU A 22 -10.26 4.00 -9.84
CA LEU A 22 -9.61 5.24 -10.25
C LEU A 22 -8.44 5.55 -9.32
N PRO A 23 -7.32 6.06 -9.86
CA PRO A 23 -6.21 6.53 -9.04
C PRO A 23 -6.66 7.73 -8.19
N TYR A 24 -6.06 7.88 -7.02
CA TYR A 24 -6.18 9.06 -6.19
C TYR A 24 -4.86 9.39 -5.49
N LEU A 25 -4.68 10.67 -5.24
CA LEU A 25 -3.68 11.20 -4.32
C LEU A 25 -4.34 11.46 -2.98
N ARG A 26 -3.72 11.04 -1.89
CA ARG A 26 -4.16 11.39 -0.55
C ARG A 26 -3.23 12.43 0.02
N VAL A 27 -3.81 13.56 0.40
CA VAL A 27 -3.08 14.66 1.04
C VAL A 27 -3.72 14.98 2.39
N MET A 28 -2.98 15.68 3.25
CA MET A 28 -3.46 16.11 4.57
C MET A 28 -3.21 17.61 4.69
N ASP A 29 -4.23 18.35 5.11
CA ASP A 29 -4.11 19.78 5.39
C ASP A 29 -3.47 20.06 6.76
N ASP A 30 -3.20 21.33 7.05
CA ASP A 30 -2.59 21.76 8.32
C ASP A 30 -3.48 21.51 9.54
N GLY A 31 -4.80 21.40 9.33
CA GLY A 31 -5.78 20.97 10.35
C GLY A 31 -5.71 19.48 10.66
N GLY A 32 -4.98 18.69 9.87
CA GLY A 32 -4.89 17.23 10.01
C GLY A 32 -6.02 16.46 9.33
N LYS A 33 -6.85 17.13 8.52
CA LYS A 33 -7.89 16.47 7.74
C LYS A 33 -7.30 15.88 6.47
N PHE A 34 -7.66 14.64 6.18
CA PHE A 34 -7.24 13.94 4.98
C PHE A 34 -8.20 14.21 3.82
N TRP A 35 -7.64 14.46 2.65
CA TRP A 35 -8.34 14.69 1.40
C TRP A 35 -7.91 13.66 0.36
N ARG A 36 -8.83 13.23 -0.49
CA ARG A 36 -8.55 12.43 -1.68
C ARG A 36 -8.77 13.29 -2.92
N MET A 37 -7.72 13.43 -3.72
CA MET A 37 -7.73 14.12 -5.01
C MET A 37 -7.69 13.08 -6.12
N GLN A 38 -8.41 13.32 -7.21
CA GLN A 38 -8.35 12.50 -8.41
C GLN A 38 -8.10 13.41 -9.60
N PRO A 39 -6.87 13.96 -9.72
CA PRO A 39 -6.57 14.91 -10.78
C PRO A 39 -6.86 14.29 -12.15
N GLN A 40 -7.54 15.04 -13.01
CA GLN A 40 -7.90 14.65 -14.38
C GLN A 40 -7.20 15.58 -15.36
N GLY A 41 -6.91 15.10 -16.57
CA GLY A 41 -6.26 15.89 -17.61
C GLY A 41 -4.79 16.19 -17.30
N GLU A 42 -4.30 17.32 -17.81
CA GLU A 42 -2.94 17.79 -17.55
C GLU A 42 -2.88 18.57 -16.24
N PHE A 43 -1.95 18.19 -15.36
CA PHE A 43 -1.72 18.88 -14.10
C PHE A 43 -0.24 18.81 -13.74
N THR A 44 0.21 19.80 -12.97
CA THR A 44 1.56 19.85 -12.42
C THR A 44 1.48 19.72 -10.90
N LEU A 45 2.33 18.86 -10.33
CA LEU A 45 2.53 18.77 -8.89
C LEU A 45 3.91 19.34 -8.56
N SER A 46 3.95 20.25 -7.60
CA SER A 46 5.21 20.77 -7.04
C SER A 46 5.35 20.28 -5.61
N PHE A 47 6.53 19.76 -5.26
CA PHE A 47 6.82 19.23 -3.94
C PHE A 47 7.96 20.02 -3.31
N ASP A 48 7.74 20.48 -2.08
CA ASP A 48 8.85 20.87 -1.21
C ASP A 48 9.50 19.60 -0.66
N THR A 49 10.70 19.29 -1.16
CA THR A 49 11.48 18.12 -0.74
C THR A 49 12.53 18.46 0.31
N SER A 50 12.57 19.70 0.82
CA SER A 50 13.50 20.11 1.87
C SER A 50 13.15 19.51 3.24
N THR A 51 11.87 19.17 3.44
CA THR A 51 11.38 18.55 4.67
C THR A 51 10.48 17.36 4.37
N LYS A 52 10.68 16.27 5.11
CA LYS A 52 9.82 15.09 5.08
C LYS A 52 9.20 14.87 6.44
N LYS A 53 7.87 14.82 6.50
CA LYS A 53 7.13 14.60 7.76
C LYS A 53 6.40 13.27 7.75
N CYS A 54 6.17 12.73 8.94
CA CYS A 54 5.40 11.52 9.15
C CYS A 54 4.00 11.64 8.53
N ILE A 55 3.59 10.62 7.78
CA ILE A 55 2.28 10.57 7.09
C ILE A 55 1.10 10.23 8.01
N GLY A 56 1.36 10.05 9.30
CA GLY A 56 0.37 9.61 10.28
C GLY A 56 0.25 8.10 10.37
N TRP A 57 -0.84 7.61 10.96
CA TRP A 57 -1.11 6.18 11.15
C TRP A 57 -2.45 5.77 10.57
N TYR A 58 -2.62 4.47 10.33
CA TYR A 58 -3.85 3.90 9.80
C TYR A 58 -4.44 2.93 10.80
N ASP A 59 -5.67 3.19 11.23
CA ASP A 59 -6.45 2.27 12.04
C ASP A 59 -6.95 1.14 11.15
N LEU A 60 -6.45 -0.08 11.37
CA LEU A 60 -6.84 -1.24 10.55
C LEU A 60 -8.29 -1.66 10.82
N ALA A 61 -8.78 -1.49 12.05
CA ALA A 61 -10.12 -1.87 12.47
C ALA A 61 -11.16 -0.84 11.99
N ALA A 62 -10.94 0.44 12.27
CA ALA A 62 -11.83 1.53 11.84
C ALA A 62 -11.68 1.88 10.36
N LYS A 63 -10.61 1.39 9.70
CA LYS A 63 -10.25 1.68 8.30
C LYS A 63 -10.07 3.18 8.03
N GLN A 64 -9.44 3.88 8.98
CA GLN A 64 -9.31 5.35 8.98
C GLN A 64 -7.85 5.81 9.10
N CYS A 65 -7.58 7.00 8.55
CA CYS A 65 -6.29 7.66 8.68
C CYS A 65 -6.32 8.71 9.78
N HIS A 66 -5.22 8.80 10.52
CA HIS A 66 -5.06 9.77 11.59
C HIS A 66 -3.72 10.48 11.48
N ARG A 67 -3.72 11.79 11.78
CA ARG A 67 -2.51 12.61 11.81
C ARG A 67 -1.51 12.06 12.83
N CYS A 68 -0.22 12.24 12.55
CA CYS A 68 0.84 11.96 13.51
C CYS A 68 0.71 12.91 14.72
N PRO A 69 0.52 12.41 15.96
CA PRO A 69 0.34 13.27 17.13
C PRO A 69 1.53 14.20 17.39
N GLY A 70 2.75 13.71 17.12
CA GLY A 70 3.98 14.49 17.30
C GLY A 70 4.46 15.26 16.07
N ASP A 71 3.70 15.28 14.97
CA ASP A 71 4.05 15.93 13.69
C ASP A 71 5.51 15.75 13.22
N ARG A 72 6.08 14.56 13.49
CA ARG A 72 7.54 14.37 13.46
C ARG A 72 8.12 14.51 12.05
N GLN A 73 9.26 15.17 11.95
CA GLN A 73 10.12 15.11 10.76
C GLN A 73 10.83 13.74 10.68
N LEU A 74 11.01 13.23 9.46
CA LEU A 74 11.60 11.93 9.17
C LEU A 74 12.81 12.08 8.23
N ASP A 75 13.65 11.06 8.24
CA ASP A 75 14.63 10.84 7.19
C ASP A 75 13.99 10.20 5.94
N ASP A 76 14.77 10.07 4.87
CA ASP A 76 14.28 9.53 3.60
C ASP A 76 13.88 8.06 3.65
N LYS A 77 14.31 7.31 4.68
CA LYS A 77 14.08 5.86 4.75
C LYS A 77 12.66 5.49 5.17
N TYR A 78 12.02 6.31 6.01
CA TYR A 78 10.72 5.96 6.60
C TYR A 78 9.61 6.92 6.21
N GLU A 79 8.39 6.39 6.07
CA GLU A 79 7.17 7.18 5.81
C GLU A 79 6.43 7.52 7.11
N GLN A 80 6.59 6.67 8.13
CA GLN A 80 5.96 6.82 9.45
C GLN A 80 7.03 6.85 10.54
N CYS A 81 6.81 7.66 11.57
CA CYS A 81 7.61 7.59 12.80
C CYS A 81 7.30 6.29 13.58
N PRO A 82 8.18 5.84 14.50
CA PRO A 82 7.99 4.60 15.23
C PRO A 82 6.64 4.51 15.98
N GLU A 83 6.17 5.62 16.54
CA GLU A 83 4.87 5.68 17.22
C GLU A 83 3.70 5.43 16.25
N CYS A 84 3.74 6.01 15.05
CA CYS A 84 2.70 5.81 14.05
C CYS A 84 2.76 4.41 13.42
N GLN A 85 3.96 3.82 13.28
CA GLN A 85 4.12 2.42 12.88
C GLN A 85 3.50 1.50 13.93
N GLN A 86 3.77 1.73 15.22
CA GLN A 86 3.20 0.95 16.33
C GLN A 86 1.67 1.07 16.38
N LYS A 87 1.12 2.29 16.25
CA LYS A 87 -0.33 2.53 16.18
C LYS A 87 -0.98 1.84 14.98
N THR A 88 -0.32 1.85 13.81
CA THR A 88 -0.78 1.11 12.63
C THR A 88 -0.73 -0.40 12.87
N GLY A 89 0.26 -0.88 13.64
CA GLY A 89 0.35 -2.26 14.13
C GLY A 89 0.47 -3.32 13.04
N PHE A 90 0.80 -2.93 11.80
CA PHE A 90 0.92 -3.83 10.67
C PHE A 90 2.37 -4.31 10.52
N ASN A 91 2.58 -5.61 10.69
CA ASN A 91 3.85 -6.27 10.45
C ASN A 91 3.80 -7.09 9.15
N PRO A 92 4.51 -6.70 8.08
CA PRO A 92 4.49 -7.45 6.82
C PRO A 92 5.10 -8.86 6.96
N ALA A 93 5.91 -9.10 7.99
CA ALA A 93 6.54 -10.39 8.29
C ALA A 93 5.73 -11.24 9.29
N PHE A 94 4.41 -11.01 9.43
CA PHE A 94 3.52 -11.68 10.39
C PHE A 94 3.59 -13.21 10.38
N TYR A 95 4.01 -13.83 9.28
CA TYR A 95 4.16 -15.28 9.16
C TYR A 95 5.47 -15.83 9.72
N ASN A 96 6.41 -14.96 10.08
CA ASN A 96 7.74 -15.29 10.63
C ASN A 96 7.92 -14.75 12.06
N THR A 97 6.85 -14.28 12.71
CA THR A 97 6.93 -13.63 14.03
C THR A 97 5.67 -13.89 14.83
N THR A 98 5.80 -13.92 16.15
CA THR A 98 4.68 -13.94 17.09
C THR A 98 4.27 -12.54 17.52
N ASN A 99 5.06 -11.51 17.19
CA ASN A 99 4.76 -10.12 17.51
C ASN A 99 3.83 -9.51 16.44
N ILE A 100 2.55 -9.82 16.56
CA ILE A 100 1.46 -9.36 15.69
C ILE A 100 0.47 -8.59 16.56
N SER A 101 0.08 -7.39 16.14
CA SER A 101 -0.93 -6.61 16.88
C SER A 101 -2.30 -7.28 16.84
N GLN A 102 -3.15 -7.00 17.82
CA GLN A 102 -4.52 -7.53 17.85
C GLN A 102 -5.30 -7.19 16.56
N GLN A 103 -5.26 -5.91 16.13
CA GLN A 103 -5.93 -5.47 14.92
C GLN A 103 -5.41 -6.18 13.65
N GLN A 104 -4.11 -6.52 13.58
CA GLN A 104 -3.60 -7.30 12.46
C GLN A 104 -4.03 -8.77 12.57
N THR A 105 -4.08 -9.35 13.76
CA THR A 105 -4.58 -10.70 13.97
C THR A 105 -6.03 -10.83 13.50
N GLU A 106 -6.90 -9.88 13.85
CA GLU A 106 -8.29 -9.82 13.39
C GLU A 106 -8.38 -9.66 11.87
N LEU A 107 -7.56 -8.77 11.28
CA LEU A 107 -7.48 -8.62 9.83
C LEU A 107 -7.02 -9.91 9.14
N ASN A 108 -6.05 -10.63 9.71
CA ASN A 108 -5.52 -11.87 9.15
C ASN A 108 -6.56 -13.00 9.12
N GLN A 109 -7.62 -12.93 9.94
CA GLN A 109 -8.75 -13.88 9.89
C GLN A 109 -9.78 -13.54 8.80
N GLN A 110 -9.63 -12.38 8.13
CA GLN A 110 -10.51 -12.00 7.04
C GLN A 110 -10.06 -12.64 5.71
N PRO A 111 -10.94 -12.71 4.70
CA PRO A 111 -10.58 -13.27 3.40
C PRO A 111 -9.42 -12.54 2.73
N HIS A 112 -8.50 -13.31 2.13
CA HIS A 112 -7.33 -12.81 1.42
C HIS A 112 -7.24 -13.41 0.02
N ILE A 113 -7.00 -12.55 -0.97
CA ILE A 113 -6.68 -12.99 -2.33
C ILE A 113 -5.23 -13.45 -2.41
N LEU A 114 -4.99 -14.47 -3.21
CA LEU A 114 -3.68 -14.86 -3.74
C LEU A 114 -3.64 -14.45 -5.21
N TYR A 115 -2.59 -13.76 -5.64
CA TYR A 115 -2.49 -13.21 -7.00
C TYR A 115 -1.09 -13.36 -7.60
N LEU A 116 -1.04 -13.29 -8.93
CA LEU A 116 0.17 -13.09 -9.73
C LEU A 116 0.17 -11.68 -10.32
N ALA A 117 1.33 -11.04 -10.35
CA ALA A 117 1.59 -9.74 -10.97
C ALA A 117 2.75 -9.87 -11.95
N TYR A 118 2.45 -9.74 -13.23
CA TYR A 118 3.37 -9.91 -14.36
C TYR A 118 4.02 -8.58 -14.76
N PHE A 119 5.35 -8.49 -14.68
CA PHE A 119 6.11 -7.31 -15.08
C PHE A 119 6.85 -7.53 -16.41
N SER A 120 7.41 -8.72 -16.61
CA SER A 120 8.12 -9.17 -17.81
C SER A 120 8.19 -10.71 -17.82
N PRO A 121 8.63 -11.35 -18.93
CA PRO A 121 8.81 -12.80 -18.98
C PRO A 121 9.68 -13.37 -17.84
N GLU A 122 10.62 -12.57 -17.33
CA GLU A 122 11.58 -12.98 -16.29
C GLU A 122 11.11 -12.61 -14.87
N VAL A 123 10.06 -11.81 -14.74
CA VAL A 123 9.64 -11.24 -13.45
C VAL A 123 8.13 -11.32 -13.29
N ILE A 124 7.71 -12.35 -12.55
CA ILE A 124 6.35 -12.53 -12.08
C ILE A 124 6.39 -12.58 -10.55
N LYS A 125 5.60 -11.71 -9.92
CA LYS A 125 5.45 -11.66 -8.47
C LYS A 125 4.22 -12.45 -8.06
N VAL A 126 4.36 -13.36 -7.11
CA VAL A 126 3.21 -13.88 -6.35
C VAL A 126 3.02 -13.03 -5.10
N GLY A 127 1.77 -12.77 -4.75
CA GLY A 127 1.42 -11.92 -3.62
C GLY A 127 0.11 -12.30 -2.98
N ILE A 128 -0.07 -11.93 -1.71
CA ILE A 128 -1.39 -11.93 -1.05
C ILE A 128 -1.89 -10.52 -0.73
N SER A 129 -3.20 -10.37 -0.56
CA SER A 129 -3.82 -9.12 -0.11
C SER A 129 -5.15 -9.38 0.58
N TYR A 130 -5.49 -8.54 1.55
CA TYR A 130 -6.85 -8.49 2.09
C TYR A 130 -7.87 -8.28 0.95
N ALA A 131 -8.89 -9.12 0.89
CA ALA A 131 -9.79 -9.22 -0.26
C ALA A 131 -10.68 -7.99 -0.47
N GLU A 132 -11.03 -7.25 0.60
CA GLU A 132 -11.82 -6.02 0.45
C GLU A 132 -11.08 -4.90 -0.28
N ARG A 133 -9.75 -5.03 -0.44
CA ARG A 133 -8.98 -4.13 -1.30
C ARG A 133 -9.29 -4.31 -2.79
N LYS A 134 -10.02 -5.37 -3.16
CA LYS A 134 -10.43 -5.67 -4.53
C LYS A 134 -9.23 -5.54 -5.49
N LEU A 135 -9.42 -4.87 -6.62
CA LEU A 135 -8.37 -4.66 -7.61
C LEU A 135 -7.35 -3.58 -7.21
N ALA A 136 -7.64 -2.74 -6.20
CA ALA A 136 -6.76 -1.64 -5.83
C ALA A 136 -5.33 -2.10 -5.49
N ARG A 137 -5.19 -3.26 -4.84
CA ARG A 137 -3.85 -3.80 -4.53
C ARG A 137 -3.10 -4.28 -5.79
N LEU A 138 -3.80 -4.82 -6.78
CA LEU A 138 -3.17 -5.25 -8.03
C LEU A 138 -2.73 -4.02 -8.84
N LEU A 139 -3.57 -2.98 -8.91
CA LEU A 139 -3.25 -1.71 -9.56
C LEU A 139 -2.05 -1.01 -8.89
N GLU A 140 -1.98 -1.02 -7.56
CA GLU A 140 -0.82 -0.51 -6.81
C GLU A 140 0.50 -1.23 -7.13
N GLN A 141 0.47 -2.46 -7.66
CA GLN A 141 1.71 -3.13 -8.05
C GLN A 141 2.35 -2.49 -9.28
N GLY A 142 1.57 -1.83 -10.15
CA GLY A 142 2.04 -1.29 -11.42
C GLY A 142 2.48 -2.37 -12.41
N ALA A 143 1.94 -3.58 -12.29
CA ALA A 143 2.25 -4.68 -13.20
C ALA A 143 1.54 -4.50 -14.54
N ARG A 144 2.09 -5.05 -15.63
CA ARG A 144 1.46 -5.00 -16.97
C ARG A 144 0.17 -5.82 -17.02
N ASN A 145 0.16 -6.93 -16.29
CA ASN A 145 -1.00 -7.79 -16.14
C ASN A 145 -1.01 -8.39 -14.73
N ALA A 146 -2.16 -8.77 -14.22
CA ALA A 146 -2.28 -9.44 -12.95
C ALA A 146 -3.50 -10.38 -12.94
N ALA A 147 -3.37 -11.50 -12.24
CA ALA A 147 -4.41 -12.52 -12.12
C ALA A 147 -4.65 -12.88 -10.66
N ILE A 148 -5.90 -12.92 -10.23
CA ILE A 148 -6.29 -13.49 -8.94
C ILE A 148 -6.40 -15.01 -9.15
N LEU A 149 -5.67 -15.76 -8.34
CA LEU A 149 -5.65 -17.23 -8.40
C LEU A 149 -6.76 -17.82 -7.56
N GLU A 150 -6.94 -17.32 -6.33
CA GLU A 150 -7.91 -17.83 -5.36
C GLU A 150 -8.18 -16.80 -4.25
N VAL A 151 -9.33 -16.93 -3.58
CA VAL A 151 -9.66 -16.25 -2.32
C VAL A 151 -9.66 -17.25 -1.17
N PHE A 152 -8.74 -17.07 -0.23
CA PHE A 152 -8.67 -17.89 0.98
C PHE A 152 -9.40 -17.21 2.14
N PRO A 153 -9.92 -17.97 3.12
CA PRO A 153 -10.63 -17.39 4.26
C PRO A 153 -9.72 -16.63 5.24
N SER A 154 -8.40 -16.82 5.18
CA SER A 154 -7.45 -16.11 6.05
C SER A 154 -6.12 -15.82 5.36
N ALA A 155 -5.41 -14.80 5.86
CA ALA A 155 -4.06 -14.44 5.41
C ALA A 155 -3.06 -15.58 5.60
N ASN A 156 -3.20 -16.34 6.69
CA ASN A 156 -2.28 -17.43 7.02
C ASN A 156 -2.36 -18.56 5.99
N ILE A 157 -3.57 -18.94 5.56
CA ILE A 157 -3.74 -19.97 4.52
C ILE A 157 -3.22 -19.43 3.19
N ALA A 158 -3.62 -18.21 2.79
CA ALA A 158 -3.14 -17.60 1.55
C ALA A 158 -1.60 -17.55 1.50
N ARG A 159 -0.96 -17.21 2.62
CA ARG A 159 0.50 -17.13 2.75
C ARG A 159 1.19 -18.47 2.56
N GLN A 160 0.60 -19.58 3.02
CA GLN A 160 1.15 -20.92 2.80
C GLN A 160 1.22 -21.25 1.31
N TYR A 161 0.19 -20.89 0.53
CA TYR A 161 0.18 -21.08 -0.92
C TYR A 161 1.12 -20.12 -1.64
N GLU A 162 1.15 -18.84 -1.24
CA GLU A 162 2.12 -17.86 -1.76
C GLU A 162 3.55 -18.37 -1.61
N ALA A 163 3.93 -18.86 -0.43
CA ALA A 163 5.28 -19.38 -0.16
C ALA A 163 5.64 -20.60 -1.01
N LYS A 164 4.66 -21.48 -1.30
CA LYS A 164 4.86 -22.64 -2.18
C LYS A 164 5.05 -22.20 -3.63
N ILE A 165 4.19 -21.32 -4.11
CA ILE A 165 4.24 -20.79 -5.48
C ILE A 165 5.52 -19.98 -5.70
N ALA A 166 5.96 -19.19 -4.72
CA ALA A 166 7.18 -18.40 -4.80
C ALA A 166 8.47 -19.23 -5.01
N ARG A 167 8.43 -20.54 -4.73
CA ARG A 167 9.56 -21.46 -4.98
C ARG A 167 9.59 -22.02 -6.40
N LEU A 168 8.55 -21.79 -7.19
CA LEU A 168 8.53 -22.20 -8.59
C LEU A 168 9.50 -21.34 -9.41
N PRO A 169 10.15 -21.90 -10.44
CA PRO A 169 11.05 -21.16 -11.32
C PRO A 169 10.37 -19.92 -11.93
N GLY A 170 11.06 -18.78 -11.91
CA GLY A 170 10.57 -17.52 -12.50
C GLY A 170 9.58 -16.73 -11.63
N LEU A 171 9.23 -17.21 -10.43
CA LEU A 171 8.35 -16.51 -9.49
C LEU A 171 9.14 -15.90 -8.32
N CYS A 172 8.63 -14.80 -7.77
CA CYS A 172 9.23 -14.12 -6.62
C CYS A 172 8.19 -13.52 -5.68
N GLU A 173 8.55 -13.34 -4.41
CA GLU A 173 7.68 -12.72 -3.40
C GLU A 173 7.78 -11.20 -3.40
N SER A 174 8.85 -10.63 -3.95
CA SER A 174 9.08 -9.18 -3.93
C SER A 174 9.80 -8.70 -5.19
N VAL A 175 9.44 -7.49 -5.62
CA VAL A 175 10.08 -6.79 -6.74
C VAL A 175 10.36 -5.38 -6.28
N GLN A 176 11.63 -4.99 -6.26
CA GLN A 176 12.05 -3.66 -5.83
C GLN A 176 11.54 -2.59 -6.79
N LEU A 177 11.21 -1.40 -6.26
CA LEU A 177 10.67 -0.30 -7.06
C LEU A 177 11.59 0.11 -8.23
N ARG A 178 12.90 0.22 -7.99
CA ARG A 178 13.89 0.52 -9.04
C ARG A 178 13.85 -0.51 -10.17
N LYS A 179 13.78 -1.80 -9.82
CA LYS A 179 13.67 -2.90 -10.79
C LYS A 179 12.37 -2.80 -11.60
N LYS A 180 11.24 -2.45 -10.97
CA LYS A 180 9.96 -2.21 -11.68
C LYS A 180 10.11 -1.07 -12.69
N ALA A 181 10.69 0.06 -12.28
CA ALA A 181 10.88 1.22 -13.15
C ALA A 181 11.73 0.85 -14.39
N THR A 182 12.83 0.12 -14.21
CA THR A 182 13.66 -0.35 -15.33
C THR A 182 12.91 -1.30 -16.28
N ILE A 183 12.15 -2.26 -15.75
CA ILE A 183 11.44 -3.28 -16.56
C ILE A 183 10.26 -2.68 -17.34
N LEU A 184 9.62 -1.65 -16.78
CA LEU A 184 8.41 -1.05 -17.35
C LEU A 184 8.70 0.15 -18.27
N ALA A 185 9.92 0.70 -18.23
CA ALA A 185 10.35 1.77 -19.13
C ALA A 185 10.64 1.29 -20.56
N ASN A 186 10.85 -0.02 -20.73
CA ASN A 186 11.04 -0.69 -22.02
C ASN A 186 9.74 -1.32 -22.51
#